data_AF-A0A258L7E0-F1
#
_entry.id   AF-A0A258L7E0-F1
#
_cell.length_a   1.000
_cell.length_b   1.000
_cell.length_c   1.000
_cell.angle_alpha   90.00
_cell.angle_beta   90.00
_cell.angle_gamma   90.00
#
_symmetry.space_group_name_H-M   'P 1'
#
loop_
_entity.id
_entity.type
_entity.pdbx_description
1 polymer ?
#
loop_
_entity_poly.entity_id
_entity_poly.type
_entity_poly.pdbx_seq_one_letter_code
_entity_poly.pdbx_strand_id
1 'polypeptide(L)'
;MRFATIVGTEVKVKVNSAAEAKAAIKELRHKKKEVGLLKRRVAAELKRARSLEAKAEKAAARSRRQKGFFAALGRLSSAFSDDDHSEDVQRLEKDLGHTEEILHNIDSCIIQLEGKLLT
;
A
#
# COMPACT_ATOMS: atom_id res chain seq x y z
N MET A 1 27.48 -6.18 -3.32
CA MET A 1 27.36 -5.85 -1.89
C MET A 1 26.03 -5.17 -1.68
N ARG A 2 25.29 -5.42 -0.59
CA ARG A 2 24.05 -4.69 -0.24
C ARG A 2 24.35 -3.81 0.95
N PHE A 3 24.37 -2.48 0.76
CA PHE A 3 24.64 -1.53 1.85
C PHE A 3 23.40 -1.22 2.69
N ALA A 4 22.22 -1.48 2.13
CA ALA A 4 20.92 -1.24 2.75
C ALA A 4 20.14 -2.54 2.95
N THR A 5 19.59 -2.73 4.15
CA THR A 5 18.65 -3.81 4.48
C THR A 5 17.31 -3.20 4.88
N ILE A 6 16.22 -3.72 4.33
CA ILE A 6 14.85 -3.31 4.67
C ILE A 6 14.23 -4.47 5.47
N VAL A 7 13.81 -4.21 6.70
CA VAL A 7 13.11 -5.20 7.57
C VAL A 7 11.78 -4.58 8.00
N GLY A 8 10.68 -5.07 7.43
CA GLY A 8 9.38 -4.41 7.61
C GLY A 8 9.43 -2.99 7.03
N THR A 9 9.26 -1.99 7.89
CA THR A 9 9.38 -0.57 7.53
C THR A 9 10.77 0.02 7.80
N GLU A 10 11.62 -0.67 8.57
CA GLU A 10 12.94 -0.16 8.94
C GLU A 10 13.93 -0.27 7.77
N VAL A 11 14.62 0.84 7.47
CA VAL A 11 15.70 0.90 6.49
C VAL A 11 17.01 1.10 7.24
N LYS A 12 17.89 0.10 7.21
CA LYS A 12 19.21 0.14 7.86
C LYS A 12 20.30 0.26 6.81
N VAL A 13 21.17 1.25 6.97
CA VAL A 13 22.30 1.50 6.07
C VAL A 13 23.60 1.57 6.87
N LYS A 14 24.61 0.82 6.46
CA LYS A 14 25.96 0.87 7.03
C LYS A 14 26.95 1.19 5.92
N VAL A 15 27.69 2.29 6.08
CA VAL A 15 28.73 2.74 5.15
C VAL A 15 29.91 3.27 5.95
N ASN A 16 31.13 2.94 5.52
CA ASN A 16 32.38 3.29 6.20
C ASN A 16 33.24 4.27 5.40
N SER A 17 32.88 4.55 4.14
CA SER A 17 33.60 5.49 3.29
C SER A 17 32.67 6.34 2.43
N ALA A 18 33.17 7.47 1.93
CA ALA A 18 32.41 8.35 1.04
C ALA A 18 32.04 7.67 -0.30
N ALA A 19 32.89 6.77 -0.80
CA ALA A 19 32.61 5.98 -2.00
C ALA A 19 31.46 4.99 -1.76
N GLU A 20 31.46 4.31 -0.61
CA GLU A 20 30.38 3.42 -0.19
C GLU A 20 29.07 4.19 0.04
N ALA A 21 29.11 5.38 0.63
CA ALA A 21 27.93 6.23 0.82
C ALA A 21 27.26 6.60 -0.52
N LYS A 22 28.04 6.99 -1.54
CA LYS A 22 27.52 7.27 -2.88
C LYS A 22 26.91 6.03 -3.54
N ALA A 23 27.53 4.86 -3.35
CA ALA A 23 26.99 3.58 -3.84
C ALA A 23 25.68 3.21 -3.13
N ALA A 24 25.63 3.37 -1.80
CA ALA A 24 24.44 3.14 -0.99
C ALA A 24 23.27 4.06 -1.38
N ILE A 25 23.53 5.34 -1.66
CA ILE A 25 22.50 6.27 -2.15
C ILE A 25 21.92 5.79 -3.48
N LYS A 26 22.76 5.32 -4.43
CA LYS A 26 22.27 4.76 -5.70
C LYS A 26 21.38 3.54 -5.47
N GLU A 27 21.78 2.65 -4.57
CA GLU A 27 20.98 1.51 -4.18
C GLU A 27 19.64 1.93 -3.56
N LEU A 28 19.64 2.85 -2.60
CA LEU A 28 18.41 3.35 -1.97
C LEU A 28 17.47 3.98 -3.00
N ARG A 29 17.99 4.76 -3.95
CA ARG A 29 17.21 5.33 -5.06
C ARG A 29 16.61 4.25 -5.97
N HIS A 30 17.33 3.15 -6.19
CA HIS A 30 16.79 2.00 -6.92
C HIS A 30 15.64 1.34 -6.15
N LYS A 31 15.85 1.02 -4.87
CA LYS A 31 14.80 0.44 -4.00
C LYS A 31 13.59 1.38 -3.89
N LYS A 32 13.80 2.70 -3.81
CA LYS A 32 12.71 3.70 -3.82
C LYS A 32 11.82 3.55 -5.05
N LYS A 33 12.40 3.31 -6.24
CA LYS A 33 11.63 3.10 -7.47
C LYS A 33 10.82 1.81 -7.40
N GLU A 34 11.42 0.72 -6.91
CA GLU A 34 10.73 -0.56 -6.75
C GLU A 34 9.53 -0.43 -5.80
N VAL A 35 9.74 0.15 -4.62
CA VAL A 35 8.69 0.40 -3.63
C VAL A 35 7.64 1.37 -4.18
N GLY A 36 8.04 2.38 -4.95
CA GLY A 36 7.13 3.30 -5.63
C GLY A 36 6.23 2.62 -6.66
N LEU A 37 6.73 1.59 -7.37
CA LEU A 37 5.91 0.77 -8.26
C LEU A 37 4.90 -0.08 -7.48
N LEU A 38 5.32 -0.67 -6.36
CA LEU A 38 4.44 -1.41 -5.46
C LEU A 38 3.32 -0.50 -4.93
N LYS A 39 3.65 0.71 -4.45
CA LYS A 39 2.66 1.71 -4.03
C LYS A 39 1.60 1.95 -5.10
N ARG A 40 2.02 2.15 -6.35
CA ARG A 40 1.10 2.41 -7.48
C ARG A 40 0.19 1.23 -7.75
N ARG A 41 0.69 -0.01 -7.65
CA ARG A 41 -0.12 -1.22 -7.81
C ARG A 41 -1.17 -1.32 -6.70
N VAL A 42 -0.75 -1.23 -5.43
CA VAL A 42 -1.66 -1.31 -4.27
C VAL A 42 -2.71 -0.21 -4.32
N ALA A 43 -2.33 1.03 -4.65
CA ALA A 43 -3.28 2.13 -4.81
C ALA A 43 -4.30 1.90 -5.93
N ALA A 44 -3.88 1.26 -7.04
CA ALA A 44 -4.80 0.92 -8.13
C ALA A 44 -5.77 -0.20 -7.72
N GLU A 45 -5.32 -1.18 -6.95
CA GLU A 45 -6.14 -2.25 -6.38
C GLU A 45 -7.16 -1.69 -5.38
N LEU A 46 -6.73 -0.83 -4.46
CA LEU A 46 -7.61 -0.15 -3.51
C LEU A 46 -8.69 0.67 -4.23
N LYS A 47 -8.31 1.40 -5.28
CA LYS A 47 -9.27 2.17 -6.10
C LYS A 47 -10.30 1.25 -6.77
N ARG A 48 -9.87 0.07 -7.25
CA ARG A 48 -10.78 -0.92 -7.85
C ARG A 48 -11.73 -1.50 -6.81
N ALA A 49 -11.22 -1.91 -5.65
CA ALA A 49 -12.02 -2.46 -4.56
C ALA A 49 -13.13 -1.49 -4.12
N ARG A 50 -12.75 -0.24 -3.80
CA ARG A 50 -13.73 0.83 -3.47
C ARG A 50 -14.76 1.07 -4.58
N SER A 51 -14.34 0.97 -5.85
CA SER A 51 -15.27 1.14 -6.97
C SER A 51 -16.26 -0.01 -7.12
N LEU A 52 -15.88 -1.22 -6.71
CA LEU A 52 -16.74 -2.39 -6.72
C LEU A 52 -17.76 -2.32 -5.58
N GLU A 53 -17.33 -1.95 -4.37
CA GLU A 53 -18.23 -1.70 -3.23
C GLU A 53 -19.29 -0.65 -3.59
N ALA A 54 -18.86 0.50 -4.12
CA ALA A 54 -19.79 1.56 -4.51
C ALA A 54 -20.78 1.14 -5.61
N LYS A 55 -20.41 0.19 -6.48
CA LYS A 55 -21.31 -0.38 -7.48
C LYS A 55 -22.27 -1.40 -6.86
N ALA A 56 -21.78 -2.26 -5.97
CA ALA A 56 -22.57 -3.23 -5.25
C ALA A 56 -23.64 -2.54 -4.38
N GLU A 57 -23.26 -1.48 -3.66
CA GLU A 57 -24.18 -0.66 -2.86
C GLU A 57 -25.29 -0.04 -3.73
N LYS A 58 -24.92 0.54 -4.89
CA LYS A 58 -25.90 1.09 -5.84
C LYS A 58 -26.84 0.03 -6.42
N ALA A 59 -26.34 -1.18 -6.67
CA ALA A 59 -27.15 -2.29 -7.15
C ALA A 59 -28.10 -2.79 -6.05
N ALA A 60 -27.63 -2.89 -4.81
CA ALA A 60 -28.44 -3.25 -3.64
C ALA A 60 -29.53 -2.20 -3.35
N ALA A 61 -29.21 -0.91 -3.47
CA ALA A 61 -30.19 0.17 -3.30
C ALA A 61 -31.29 0.12 -4.38
N ARG A 62 -30.94 -0.23 -5.63
CA ARG A 62 -31.90 -0.42 -6.72
C ARG A 62 -32.80 -1.64 -6.50
N SER A 63 -32.23 -2.77 -6.08
CA SER A 63 -33.00 -4.00 -5.84
C SER A 63 -33.96 -3.89 -4.64
N ARG A 64 -33.57 -3.15 -3.59
CA ARG A 64 -34.43 -2.82 -2.44
C ARG A 64 -35.64 -1.97 -2.84
N ARG A 65 -35.50 -1.12 -3.85
CA ARG A 65 -36.58 -0.26 -4.37
C ARG A 65 -37.60 -1.02 -5.23
N GLN A 66 -37.26 -2.23 -5.70
CA GLN A 66 -38.00 -2.94 -6.74
C GLN A 66 -38.71 -4.22 -6.27
N LYS A 67 -38.57 -4.65 -5.01
CA LYS A 67 -39.09 -5.96 -4.57
C LYS A 67 -39.96 -5.89 -3.32
N GLY A 68 -41.28 -5.84 -3.54
CA GLY A 68 -42.25 -6.49 -2.67
C GLY A 68 -42.15 -8.01 -2.83
N PHE A 69 -42.32 -8.75 -1.74
CA PHE A 69 -42.36 -10.22 -1.64
C PHE A 69 -41.04 -11.02 -1.78
N PHE A 70 -40.20 -10.84 -2.81
CA PHE A 70 -38.94 -11.62 -2.94
C PHE A 70 -37.76 -11.12 -2.09
N ALA A 71 -37.95 -10.03 -1.32
CA ALA A 71 -36.90 -9.42 -0.51
C ALA A 71 -36.49 -10.23 0.73
N ALA A 72 -37.32 -11.19 1.17
CA ALA A 72 -37.02 -12.01 2.35
C ALA A 72 -35.96 -13.09 2.08
N LEU A 73 -35.97 -13.70 0.88
CA LEU A 73 -35.03 -14.77 0.50
C LEU A 73 -33.61 -14.25 0.20
N GLY A 74 -33.47 -13.02 -0.29
CA GLY A 74 -32.15 -12.44 -0.60
C GLY A 74 -31.35 -11.96 0.63
N ARG A 75 -31.99 -11.77 1.79
CA ARG A 75 -31.31 -11.29 3.02
C ARG A 75 -30.39 -12.33 3.65
N LEU A 76 -30.69 -13.62 3.44
CA LEU A 76 -29.90 -14.72 3.99
C LEU A 76 -28.60 -14.95 3.21
N SER A 77 -28.55 -14.65 1.91
CA SER A 77 -27.31 -14.79 1.12
C SER A 77 -26.44 -13.55 1.17
N SER A 78 -27.00 -12.34 1.27
CA SER A 78 -26.20 -11.10 1.30
C SER A 78 -25.40 -10.92 2.60
N ALA A 79 -25.89 -11.45 3.73
CA ALA A 79 -25.21 -11.34 5.01
C ALA A 79 -23.87 -12.10 5.06
N PHE A 80 -23.65 -13.08 4.18
CA PHE A 80 -22.39 -13.83 4.09
C PHE A 80 -21.40 -13.24 3.08
N SER A 81 -21.81 -12.27 2.25
CA SER A 81 -20.95 -11.72 1.18
C SER A 81 -20.47 -10.29 1.45
N ASP A 82 -21.11 -9.55 2.35
CA ASP A 82 -20.71 -8.17 2.69
C ASP A 82 -19.47 -8.09 3.60
N ASP A 83 -19.18 -9.15 4.38
CA ASP A 83 -18.08 -9.13 5.37
C ASP A 83 -16.69 -9.19 4.69
N ASP A 84 -16.56 -10.03 3.66
CA ASP A 84 -15.29 -10.39 3.00
C ASP A 84 -14.67 -9.21 2.21
N HIS A 85 -15.49 -8.35 1.61
CA HIS A 85 -15.00 -7.23 0.80
C HIS A 85 -14.46 -6.05 1.63
N SER A 86 -15.01 -5.85 2.83
CA SER A 86 -14.59 -4.76 3.71
C SER A 86 -13.20 -5.02 4.34
N GLU A 87 -12.89 -6.29 4.62
CA GLU A 87 -11.60 -6.72 5.15
C GLU A 87 -10.48 -6.51 4.11
N ASP A 88 -10.76 -6.79 2.83
CA ASP A 88 -9.83 -6.57 1.71
C ASP A 88 -9.44 -5.09 1.54
N VAL A 89 -10.40 -4.16 1.66
CA VAL A 89 -10.13 -2.73 1.56
C VAL A 89 -9.23 -2.25 2.70
N GLN A 90 -9.54 -2.63 3.94
CA GLN A 90 -8.74 -2.26 5.11
C GLN A 90 -7.32 -2.81 5.03
N ARG A 91 -7.16 -4.04 4.53
CA ARG A 91 -5.85 -4.65 4.29
C ARG A 91 -5.05 -3.86 3.26
N LEU A 92 -5.66 -3.50 2.13
CA LEU A 92 -5.00 -2.71 1.08
C LEU A 92 -4.62 -1.31 1.56
N GLU A 93 -5.43 -0.68 2.42
CA GLU A 93 -5.10 0.60 3.06
C GLU A 93 -3.89 0.49 3.99
N LYS A 94 -3.84 -0.57 4.80
CA LYS A 94 -2.70 -0.85 5.68
C LYS A 94 -1.41 -1.09 4.87
N ASP A 95 -1.49 -1.88 3.81
CA ASP A 95 -0.35 -2.15 2.92
C ASP A 95 0.12 -0.87 2.21
N LEU A 96 -0.80 0.01 1.82
CA LEU A 96 -0.47 1.32 1.26
C LEU A 96 0.28 2.17 2.29
N GLY A 97 -0.21 2.24 3.53
CA GLY A 97 0.43 2.96 4.62
C GLY A 97 1.84 2.46 4.92
N HIS A 98 2.03 1.14 5.03
CA HIS A 98 3.36 0.55 5.22
C HIS A 98 4.31 0.91 4.07
N THR A 99 3.81 0.90 2.83
CA THR A 99 4.62 1.26 1.66
C THR A 99 5.04 2.72 1.69
N GLU A 100 4.18 3.62 2.15
CA GLU A 100 4.51 5.03 2.33
C GLU A 100 5.54 5.25 3.44
N GLU A 101 5.44 4.53 4.54
CA GLU A 101 6.42 4.56 5.63
C GLU A 101 7.80 4.09 5.15
N ILE A 102 7.86 3.01 4.38
CA ILE A 102 9.13 2.54 3.77
C ILE A 102 9.73 3.62 2.87
N LEU A 103 8.93 4.26 2.01
CA LEU A 103 9.41 5.33 1.14
C LEU A 103 9.95 6.52 1.93
N HIS A 104 9.25 6.90 3.00
CA HIS A 104 9.69 7.96 3.90
C HIS A 104 11.03 7.61 4.57
N ASN A 105 11.18 6.38 5.07
CA ASN A 105 12.41 5.93 5.70
C ASN A 105 13.58 5.85 4.71
N ILE A 106 13.33 5.45 3.45
CA ILE A 106 14.35 5.50 2.39
C ILE A 106 14.82 6.94 2.15
N ASP A 107 13.89 7.90 2.06
CA ASP A 107 14.22 9.31 1.84
C ASP A 107 15.01 9.90 3.01
N SER A 108 14.60 9.60 4.24
CA SER A 108 15.31 9.97 5.45
C SER A 108 16.75 9.43 5.47
N CYS A 109 16.95 8.15 5.10
CA CYS A 109 18.29 7.57 5.00
C CYS A 109 19.14 8.23 3.91
N ILE A 110 18.56 8.56 2.75
CA ILE A 110 19.27 9.27 1.67
C ILE A 110 19.76 10.64 2.18
N ILE A 111 18.87 11.42 2.81
CA ILE A 111 19.22 12.75 3.34
C ILE A 111 20.33 12.66 4.39
N GLN A 112 20.26 11.69 5.30
CA GLN A 112 21.31 11.47 6.31
C GLN A 112 22.67 11.12 5.68
N LEU A 113 22.69 10.30 4.64
CA LEU A 113 23.91 9.97 3.91
C LEU A 113 24.45 11.17 3.13
N GLU A 114 23.58 11.93 2.48
CA GLU A 114 23.95 13.13 1.75
C GLU A 114 24.52 14.20 2.71
N GLY A 115 23.92 14.39 3.88
CA GLY A 115 24.44 15.28 4.92
C GLY A 115 25.84 14.88 5.43
N LYS A 116 26.06 13.58 5.68
CA LYS A 116 27.37 13.03 6.07
C LYS A 116 28.44 13.11 4.98
N LEU A 117 28.05 13.30 3.71
CA LEU A 117 28.97 13.47 2.58
C LEU A 117 29.36 14.94 2.35
N LEU A 118 28.58 15.88 2.88
CA LEU A 118 28.81 17.33 2.79
C LEU A 118 29.61 17.89 3.97
N THR A 119 29.86 17.06 4.99
CA THR A 119 30.70 17.35 6.16
C THR A 119 32.03 16.63 6.05
#